data_AF-A0A958U9R7-F1
#
_entry.id   AF-A0A958U9R7-F1
#
_cell.length_a   1.000
_cell.length_b   1.000
_cell.length_c   1.000
_cell.angle_alpha   90.00
_cell.angle_beta   90.00
_cell.angle_gamma   90.00
#
_symmetry.space_group_name_H-M   'P 1'
#
loop_
_entity.id
_entity.type
_entity.pdbx_description
1 polymer ?
#
loop_
_entity_poly.entity_id
_entity_poly.type
_entity_poly.pdbx_seq_one_letter_code
_entity_poly.pdbx_strand_id
1 'polypeptide(L)' 'MPRSVNSVAKRARRKKILKQAKGFFGRRKNVWTVAKNAVEKAMS' A
#
# COMPACT_ATOMS: atom_id res chain seq x y z
N MET A 1 -6.33 23.15 21.37
CA MET A 1 -5.14 22.36 20.95
C MET A 1 -5.34 21.91 19.51
N PRO A 2 -4.49 22.32 18.54
CA PRO A 2 -4.66 21.93 17.14
C PRO A 2 -4.41 20.42 16.96
N ARG A 3 -5.28 19.73 16.22
CA ARG A 3 -5.10 18.30 15.90
C ARG A 3 -4.36 18.17 14.57
N SER A 4 -3.14 17.65 14.62
CA SER A 4 -2.40 17.29 13.40
C SER A 4 -3.06 16.08 12.73
N VAL A 5 -3.33 16.18 11.42
CA VAL A 5 -3.97 15.12 10.63
C VAL A 5 -3.07 14.68 9.47
N ASN A 6 -2.61 13.43 9.50
CA ASN A 6 -1.76 12.87 8.44
C ASN A 6 -2.59 12.17 7.34
N SER A 7 -3.53 12.89 6.75
CA SER A 7 -4.45 12.33 5.74
C SER A 7 -3.75 12.08 4.40
N VAL A 8 -2.91 13.02 3.96
CA VAL A 8 -2.25 12.98 2.65
C VAL A 8 -1.07 12.00 2.63
N ALA A 9 -0.15 12.08 3.60
CA ALA A 9 1.04 11.21 3.57
C ALA A 9 0.68 9.74 3.79
N LYS A 10 -0.37 9.44 4.58
CA LYS A 10 -0.92 8.08 4.70
C LYS A 10 -1.39 7.50 3.35
N ARG A 11 -2.07 8.31 2.53
CA ARG A 11 -2.51 7.88 1.18
C ARG A 11 -1.33 7.69 0.24
N ALA A 12 -0.36 8.60 0.26
CA ALA A 12 0.84 8.53 -0.57
C ALA A 12 1.65 7.26 -0.29
N ARG A 13 1.85 6.92 0.99
CA ARG A 13 2.53 5.68 1.41
C ARG A 13 1.85 4.44 0.84
N ARG A 14 0.51 4.38 0.90
CA ARG A 14 -0.26 3.25 0.35
C ARG A 14 -0.11 3.11 -1.16
N LYS A 15 -0.17 4.23 -1.89
CA LYS A 15 0.04 4.25 -3.35
C LYS A 15 1.43 3.75 -3.75
N LYS A 16 2.48 4.03 -2.96
CA LYS A 16 3.84 3.56 -3.24
C LYS A 16 3.93 2.03 -3.28
N ILE A 17 3.36 1.33 -2.29
CA ILE A 17 3.38 -0.14 -2.26
C ILE A 17 2.45 -0.73 -3.32
N LEU A 18 1.27 -0.15 -3.55
CA LEU A 18 0.39 -0.61 -4.62
C LEU A 18 1.03 -0.48 -6.01
N LYS A 19 1.89 0.53 -6.22
CA LYS A 19 2.69 0.67 -7.44
C LYS A 19 3.71 -0.47 -7.58
N GLN A 20 4.31 -0.92 -6.48
CA GLN A 20 5.21 -2.08 -6.46
C GLN A 20 4.47 -3.40 -6.68
N ALA A 21 3.23 -3.51 -6.22
CA ALA A 21 2.36 -4.68 -6.41
C ALA A 21 1.75 -4.78 -7.84
N LYS A 22 2.12 -3.88 -8.76
CA LYS A 22 1.62 -3.90 -10.13
C LYS A 22 2.09 -5.18 -10.83
N GLY A 23 1.14 -5.90 -11.45
CA GLY A 23 1.42 -7.19 -12.09
C GLY A 23 1.05 -8.40 -11.24
N PHE A 24 0.74 -8.23 -9.95
CA PHE A 24 0.24 -9.34 -9.14
C PHE A 24 -1.17 -9.79 -9.57
N PHE A 25 -1.42 -11.09 -9.49
CA PHE A 25 -2.69 -11.69 -9.90
C PHE A 25 -3.85 -11.31 -8.95
N GLY A 26 -5.04 -11.10 -9.54
CA GLY A 26 -6.28 -10.86 -8.79
C GLY A 26 -6.23 -9.62 -7.88
N ARG A 27 -6.64 -9.80 -6.61
CA ARG A 27 -6.79 -8.72 -5.61
C ARG A 27 -5.47 -8.22 -5.01
N ARG A 28 -4.35 -8.88 -5.32
CA ARG A 28 -3.02 -8.55 -4.80
C ARG A 28 -2.46 -7.24 -5.38
N LYS A 29 -3.01 -6.74 -6.49
CA LYS A 29 -2.57 -5.50 -7.16
C LYS A 29 -3.34 -4.23 -6.75
N ASN A 30 -4.52 -4.37 -6.14
CA ASN A 30 -5.43 -3.23 -5.89
C ASN A 30 -5.89 -3.11 -4.42
N VAL A 31 -6.00 -4.21 -3.68
CA VAL A 31 -6.41 -4.18 -2.26
C VAL A 31 -5.18 -3.98 -1.37
N TRP A 32 -5.11 -2.87 -0.64
CA TRP A 32 -3.97 -2.51 0.20
C TRP A 32 -3.54 -3.61 1.19
N THR A 33 -4.47 -4.19 1.92
CA THR A 33 -4.16 -5.20 2.96
C THR A 33 -3.55 -6.47 2.36
N VAL A 34 -4.00 -6.85 1.17
CA VAL A 34 -3.48 -8.01 0.45
C VAL A 34 -2.16 -7.67 -0.25
N ALA A 35 -2.08 -6.50 -0.87
CA ALA A 35 -0.91 -6.03 -1.59
C ALA A 35 0.31 -5.88 -0.67
N LYS A 36 0.14 -5.35 0.54
CA LYS A 36 1.27 -5.20 1.48
C LYS A 36 1.88 -6.57 1.81
N ASN A 37 1.06 -7.56 2.14
CA ASN A 37 1.52 -8.89 2.52
C ASN A 37 2.19 -9.60 1.35
N ALA A 38 1.63 -9.45 0.14
CA ALA A 38 2.19 -10.02 -1.07
C ALA A 38 3.53 -9.40 -1.45
N VAL A 39 3.67 -8.07 -1.32
CA VAL A 39 4.93 -7.36 -1.59
C VAL A 39 5.98 -7.71 -0.54
N GLU A 40 5.63 -7.73 0.74
CA GLU A 40 6.53 -8.15 1.84
C GLU A 40 7.05 -9.59 1.62
N LYS A 41 6.17 -10.51 1.24
CA LYS A 41 6.56 -11.90 0.93
C LYS A 41 7.39 -12.02 -0.34
N ALA A 42 7.20 -11.16 -1.34
CA ALA A 42 8.00 -11.17 -2.57
C ALA A 42 9.40 -10.55 -2.39
N MET A 43 9.59 -9.74 -1.33
CA MET A 43 10.88 -9.15 -0.96
C MET A 43 11.63 -9.97 0.10
N SER A 44 11.01 -11.04 0.61
CA SER A 44 11.67 -12.04 1.47
C SER A 44 12.32 -13.10 0.57
#